data_AF-A0A5B7ESN9-F1
#
_entry.id   AF-A0A5B7ESN9-F1
#
_cell.length_a   1.000
_cell.length_b   1.000
_cell.length_c   1.000
_cell.angle_alpha   90.00
_cell.angle_beta   90.00
_cell.angle_gamma   90.00
#
_symmetry.space_group_name_H-M   'P 1'
#
loop_
_entity.id
_entity.type
_entity.pdbx_description
1 polymer ?
#
loop_
_entity_poly.entity_id
_entity_poly.type
_entity_poly.pdbx_seq_one_letter_code
_entity_poly.pdbx_strand_id
1 'polypeptide(L)'
;MQPPPGFPGLETMLPLLLTAVTQGKLSMEDLINKLHHNPRRIFHLPRQPRTYIEVDLDAQWTIPEVPPFSKAQWTPFAGKKVIGRVQRVVLRGEVAYVDGQVLVPPGFGEDVRETQPLSPLPTPVQVAAPPTFPTQPQYTAPTNINLPQPAHATYGGTKMLLSSEFHTPTEIIIPQSSVTTPQLLSPARKPPQLLHRSQEIYGEVLPEVGLTEPVAEWKESTTSRSRPRDHSPLPAAGILSTTTTHGLQGKLMALMFYEVSTRTNCSFQAAVQRLGGRTVTLDSNTSSVKKGESLEDSVIMMSGYSDVVVIRHPEPGAVARAAAVSRRPVINAGDGVGEHPTQALLDAFAIREEIGTVNGLVITMVGDLKHGRTVHSLARLLTLYNVQLRYVAPPGLGMPDHIMQYATAHGIHQEEFSSLEAALPDTDVLYMTRIQKERFGTLEDYERTQHEDIQ
;
A
#
# COMPACT_ATOMS: atom_id res chain seq x y z
N MET A 1 11.75 5.22 22.46
CA MET A 1 10.46 5.93 22.58
C MET A 1 9.56 5.46 21.44
N GLN A 2 8.37 4.95 21.73
CA GLN A 2 7.39 4.59 20.69
C GLN A 2 6.83 5.90 20.12
N PRO A 3 7.00 6.21 18.82
CA PRO A 3 6.35 7.38 18.24
C PRO A 3 4.83 7.19 18.37
N PRO A 4 4.04 8.20 18.79
CA PRO A 4 2.60 8.07 18.81
C PRO A 4 2.12 7.73 17.40
N PRO A 5 1.51 6.55 17.18
CA PRO A 5 1.01 6.17 15.87
C PRO A 5 -0.42 6.68 15.75
N GLY A 6 -0.67 7.67 14.91
CA GLY A 6 -2.05 8.05 14.64
C GLY A 6 -2.17 9.36 13.90
N PHE A 7 -3.16 9.41 13.04
CA PHE A 7 -3.76 10.67 12.64
C PHE A 7 -4.63 11.14 13.82
N PRO A 8 -4.35 12.30 14.45
CA PRO A 8 -5.23 12.84 15.47
C PRO A 8 -6.62 13.03 14.86
N GLY A 9 -7.61 12.37 15.43
CA GLY A 9 -9.01 12.59 15.07
C GLY A 9 -9.74 11.49 14.32
N LEU A 10 -9.21 10.27 14.18
CA LEU A 10 -10.04 9.14 13.74
C LEU A 10 -11.30 8.95 14.62
N GLU A 11 -11.16 9.12 15.93
CA GLU A 11 -12.28 9.08 16.90
C GLU A 11 -13.21 10.30 16.83
N THR A 12 -12.69 11.45 16.40
CA THR A 12 -13.45 12.71 16.39
C THR A 12 -14.05 13.01 15.02
N MET A 13 -13.55 12.39 13.95
CA MET A 13 -13.97 12.62 12.56
C MET A 13 -15.46 12.39 12.38
N LEU A 14 -15.98 11.22 12.76
CA LEU A 14 -17.39 10.91 12.56
C LEU A 14 -18.32 11.85 13.36
N PRO A 15 -18.12 12.10 14.66
CA PRO A 15 -18.89 13.11 15.40
C PRO A 15 -18.85 14.52 14.79
N LEU A 16 -17.70 14.96 14.29
CA LEU A 16 -17.57 16.26 13.61
C LEU A 16 -18.38 16.30 12.32
N LEU A 17 -18.33 15.22 11.52
CA LEU A 17 -19.09 15.11 10.29
C LEU A 17 -20.60 15.04 10.57
N LEU A 18 -21.03 14.30 11.59
CA LEU A 18 -22.42 14.25 12.03
C LEU A 18 -22.90 15.63 12.51
N THR A 19 -22.07 16.36 13.25
CA THR A 19 -22.35 17.74 13.63
C THR A 19 -22.56 18.64 12.40
N ALA A 20 -21.73 18.47 11.36
CA ALA A 20 -21.90 19.20 10.10
C ALA A 20 -23.21 18.82 9.38
N VAL A 21 -23.63 17.55 9.47
CA VAL A 21 -24.94 17.10 8.96
C VAL A 21 -26.09 17.78 9.70
N THR A 22 -26.07 17.79 11.03
CA THR A 22 -27.09 18.48 11.84
C THR A 22 -27.13 19.98 11.57
N GLN A 23 -25.99 20.60 11.24
CA GLN A 23 -25.89 22.02 10.87
C GLN A 23 -26.30 22.32 9.43
N GLY A 24 -26.68 21.30 8.63
CA GLY A 24 -27.04 21.46 7.22
C GLY A 24 -25.86 21.78 6.29
N LYS A 25 -24.61 21.59 6.76
CA LYS A 25 -23.39 21.82 5.96
C LYS A 25 -23.00 20.60 5.12
N LEU A 26 -23.52 19.43 5.46
CA LEU A 26 -23.25 18.15 4.80
C LEU A 26 -24.57 17.36 4.78
N SER A 27 -24.88 16.63 3.71
CA SER A 27 -26.03 15.71 3.78
C SER A 27 -25.62 14.37 4.42
N MET A 28 -26.59 13.63 4.97
CA MET A 28 -26.33 12.27 5.44
C MET A 28 -25.87 11.37 4.29
N GLU A 29 -26.39 11.57 3.09
CA GLU A 29 -25.99 10.84 1.89
C GLU A 29 -24.52 11.10 1.53
N ASP A 30 -24.06 12.35 1.60
CA ASP A 30 -22.65 12.70 1.37
C ASP A 30 -21.73 11.99 2.38
N LEU A 31 -22.15 11.94 3.65
CA LEU A 31 -21.40 11.26 4.70
C LEU A 31 -21.28 9.76 4.43
N ILE A 32 -22.39 9.11 4.06
CA ILE A 32 -22.40 7.67 3.72
C ILE A 32 -21.58 7.41 2.46
N ASN A 33 -21.65 8.28 1.46
CA ASN A 33 -20.84 8.18 0.25
C ASN A 33 -19.35 8.23 0.58
N LYS A 34 -18.92 9.20 1.39
CA LYS A 34 -17.50 9.38 1.78
C LYS A 34 -16.97 8.26 2.66
N LEU A 35 -17.75 7.77 3.62
CA LEU A 35 -17.27 6.79 4.61
C LEU A 35 -17.60 5.33 4.29
N HIS A 36 -18.50 5.07 3.33
CA HIS A 36 -18.93 3.71 2.98
C HIS A 36 -18.92 3.43 1.47
N HIS A 37 -19.73 4.13 0.67
CA HIS A 37 -19.92 3.74 -0.74
C HIS A 37 -18.68 3.95 -1.60
N ASN A 38 -18.02 5.11 -1.50
CA ASN A 38 -16.80 5.41 -2.26
C ASN A 38 -15.64 4.48 -1.89
N PRO A 39 -15.28 4.29 -0.60
CA PRO A 39 -14.26 3.31 -0.23
C PRO A 39 -14.58 1.90 -0.71
N ARG A 40 -15.85 1.46 -0.58
CA ARG A 40 -16.27 0.14 -1.07
C ARG A 40 -16.07 -0.02 -2.57
N ARG A 41 -16.45 1.01 -3.36
CA ARG A 41 -16.28 1.04 -4.81
C ARG A 41 -14.79 1.04 -5.20
N ILE A 42 -14.00 1.95 -4.64
CA ILE A 42 -12.59 2.17 -4.97
C ILE A 42 -11.75 0.93 -4.64
N PHE A 43 -12.02 0.29 -3.50
CA PHE A 43 -11.28 -0.89 -3.07
C PHE A 43 -11.92 -2.22 -3.49
N HIS A 44 -13.00 -2.18 -4.28
CA HIS A 44 -13.77 -3.35 -4.70
C HIS A 44 -14.13 -4.30 -3.55
N LEU A 45 -14.53 -3.74 -2.42
CA LEU A 45 -14.94 -4.52 -1.27
C LEU A 45 -16.35 -5.09 -1.51
N PRO A 46 -16.62 -6.36 -1.17
CA PRO A 46 -17.96 -6.90 -1.29
C PRO A 46 -18.93 -6.20 -0.34
N ARG A 47 -20.24 -6.36 -0.58
CA ARG A 47 -21.25 -5.92 0.37
C ARG A 47 -21.11 -6.72 1.67
N GLN A 48 -21.16 -6.02 2.80
CA GLN A 48 -21.07 -6.61 4.13
C GLN A 48 -22.33 -6.25 4.93
N PRO A 49 -23.50 -6.85 4.65
CA PRO A 49 -24.77 -6.47 5.27
C PRO A 49 -24.79 -6.69 6.79
N ARG A 50 -23.92 -7.56 7.31
CA ARG A 50 -23.76 -7.82 8.75
C ARG A 50 -22.70 -6.92 9.41
N THR A 51 -22.21 -5.91 8.72
CA THR A 51 -21.21 -4.95 9.22
C THR A 51 -21.80 -3.56 9.13
N TYR A 52 -22.11 -2.94 10.27
CA TYR A 52 -22.74 -1.63 10.34
C TYR A 52 -22.46 -0.94 11.67
N ILE A 53 -22.76 0.36 11.73
CA ILE A 53 -22.69 1.16 12.94
C ILE A 53 -24.08 1.72 13.27
N GLU A 54 -24.41 1.79 14.55
CA GLU A 54 -25.58 2.49 15.07
C GLU A 54 -25.10 3.78 15.73
N VAL A 55 -25.73 4.89 15.38
CA VAL A 55 -25.34 6.23 15.81
C VAL A 55 -26.55 6.92 16.41
N ASP A 56 -26.38 7.49 17.59
CA ASP A 56 -27.30 8.45 18.19
C ASP A 56 -27.07 9.81 17.56
N LEU A 57 -28.03 10.30 16.77
CA LEU A 57 -27.91 11.60 16.09
C LEU A 57 -28.23 12.79 17.00
N ASP A 58 -28.83 12.57 18.18
CA ASP A 58 -29.25 13.62 19.09
C ASP A 58 -28.30 13.77 20.30
N ALA A 59 -27.45 12.77 20.53
CA ALA A 59 -26.45 12.80 21.59
C ALA A 59 -25.47 13.97 21.43
N GLN A 60 -25.53 14.90 22.39
CA GLN A 60 -24.59 16.01 22.51
C GLN A 60 -23.50 15.67 23.53
N TRP A 61 -22.26 15.94 23.18
CA TRP A 61 -21.13 15.72 24.07
C TRP A 61 -19.95 16.61 23.69
N THR A 62 -18.97 16.69 24.59
CA THR A 62 -17.75 17.47 24.39
C THR A 62 -16.59 16.54 24.14
N ILE A 63 -15.80 16.82 23.10
CA ILE A 63 -14.60 16.05 22.80
C ILE A 63 -13.61 16.20 23.96
N PRO A 64 -13.13 15.08 24.55
CA PRO A 64 -12.16 15.12 25.64
C PRO A 64 -10.77 15.54 25.15
N GLU A 65 -9.96 16.11 26.05
CA GLU A 65 -8.55 16.43 25.80
C GLU A 65 -7.75 15.22 25.30
N VAL A 66 -7.99 14.07 25.93
CA VAL A 66 -7.35 12.80 25.59
C VAL A 66 -8.41 11.82 25.08
N PRO A 67 -8.42 11.48 23.78
CA PRO A 67 -9.37 10.52 23.26
C PRO A 67 -9.10 9.12 23.83
N PRO A 68 -10.14 8.39 24.27
CA PRO A 68 -9.99 7.18 25.07
C PRO A 68 -9.35 6.00 24.33
N PHE A 69 -9.56 5.87 23.01
CA PHE A 69 -9.03 4.73 22.25
C PHE A 69 -7.88 5.12 21.31
N SER A 70 -7.60 6.42 21.19
CA SER A 70 -6.73 6.92 20.14
C SER A 70 -5.30 6.80 20.59
N LYS A 71 -4.49 6.06 19.84
CA LYS A 71 -3.04 5.99 20.12
C LYS A 71 -2.32 7.33 19.96
N ALA A 72 -2.94 8.33 19.33
CA ALA A 72 -2.40 9.69 19.30
C ALA A 72 -2.43 10.35 20.68
N GLN A 73 -3.40 10.02 21.54
CA GLN A 73 -3.58 10.59 22.88
C GLN A 73 -3.75 12.13 22.92
N TRP A 74 -4.11 12.74 21.79
CA TRP A 74 -4.47 14.16 21.68
C TRP A 74 -5.44 14.36 20.51
N THR A 75 -6.12 15.52 20.46
CA THR A 75 -6.92 15.95 19.32
C THR A 75 -7.00 17.49 19.26
N PRO A 76 -6.93 18.11 18.07
CA PRO A 76 -7.08 19.57 17.95
C PRO A 76 -8.51 20.04 18.24
N PHE A 77 -9.47 19.11 18.36
CA PHE A 77 -10.87 19.42 18.58
C PHE A 77 -11.29 19.29 20.05
N ALA A 78 -10.34 19.20 20.98
CA ALA A 78 -10.61 19.11 22.41
C ALA A 78 -11.48 20.30 22.88
N GLY A 79 -12.43 20.04 23.77
CA GLY A 79 -13.37 21.07 24.25
C GLY A 79 -14.47 21.45 23.26
N LYS A 80 -14.42 21.00 21.99
CA LYS A 80 -15.46 21.27 21.00
C LYS A 80 -16.72 20.46 21.31
N LYS A 81 -17.87 21.15 21.30
CA LYS A 81 -19.19 20.52 21.43
C LYS A 81 -19.58 19.91 20.09
N VAL A 82 -19.96 18.64 20.11
CA VAL A 82 -20.37 17.88 18.94
C VAL A 82 -21.71 17.19 19.19
N ILE A 83 -22.38 16.89 18.07
CA ILE A 83 -23.64 16.17 18.01
C ILE A 83 -23.39 14.90 17.20
N GLY A 84 -23.96 13.78 17.65
CA GLY A 84 -23.72 12.49 17.04
C GLY A 84 -22.76 11.64 17.88
N ARG A 85 -23.19 10.45 18.28
CA ARG A 85 -22.36 9.50 19.02
C ARG A 85 -22.56 8.09 18.51
N VAL A 86 -21.48 7.37 18.28
CA VAL A 86 -21.55 5.92 18.00
C VAL A 86 -22.08 5.22 19.24
N GLN A 87 -23.23 4.55 19.13
CA GLN A 87 -23.80 3.71 20.18
C GLN A 87 -23.30 2.29 20.05
N ARG A 88 -23.28 1.76 18.82
CA ARG A 88 -22.91 0.36 18.54
C ARG A 88 -22.08 0.23 17.28
N VAL A 89 -21.12 -0.69 17.28
CA VAL A 89 -20.46 -1.18 16.06
C VAL A 89 -20.67 -2.68 15.99
N VAL A 90 -21.24 -3.15 14.88
CA VAL A 90 -21.39 -4.57 14.58
C VAL A 90 -20.46 -4.89 13.41
N LEU A 91 -19.58 -5.86 13.61
CA LEU A 91 -18.66 -6.36 12.58
C LEU A 91 -19.03 -7.82 12.31
N ARG A 92 -19.50 -8.11 11.09
CA ARG A 92 -19.82 -9.48 10.64
C ARG A 92 -20.85 -10.20 11.54
N GLY A 93 -21.77 -9.45 12.12
CA GLY A 93 -22.80 -9.95 13.04
C GLY A 93 -22.34 -10.04 14.50
N GLU A 94 -21.07 -9.76 14.80
CA GLU A 94 -20.56 -9.69 16.17
C GLU A 94 -20.51 -8.25 16.66
N VAL A 95 -21.00 -8.01 17.87
CA VAL A 95 -20.98 -6.69 18.49
C VAL A 95 -19.55 -6.39 18.94
N ALA A 96 -18.90 -5.45 18.26
CA ALA A 96 -17.52 -5.06 18.51
C ALA A 96 -17.40 -3.90 19.51
N TYR A 97 -18.41 -3.04 19.58
CA TYR A 97 -18.45 -1.89 20.47
C TYR A 97 -19.89 -1.58 20.87
N VAL A 98 -20.12 -1.26 22.14
CA VAL A 98 -21.38 -0.74 22.69
C VAL A 98 -21.08 0.28 23.79
N ASP A 99 -21.74 1.43 23.76
CA ASP A 99 -21.78 2.43 24.86
C ASP A 99 -20.42 2.77 25.49
N GLY A 100 -19.40 2.98 24.66
CA GLY A 100 -18.07 3.33 25.16
C GLY A 100 -17.20 2.14 25.55
N GLN A 101 -17.60 0.91 25.28
CA GLN A 101 -16.82 -0.30 25.57
C GLN A 101 -16.52 -1.07 24.29
N VAL A 102 -15.24 -1.42 24.11
CA VAL A 102 -14.80 -2.33 23.04
C VAL A 102 -14.89 -3.76 23.57
N LEU A 103 -15.63 -4.62 22.87
CA LEU A 103 -15.93 -5.99 23.29
C LEU A 103 -15.09 -7.05 22.57
N VAL A 104 -14.36 -6.67 21.51
CA VAL A 104 -13.50 -7.55 20.71
C VAL A 104 -12.02 -7.35 21.01
N PRO A 105 -11.16 -8.37 20.82
CA PRO A 105 -9.73 -8.24 21.03
C PRO A 105 -9.06 -7.32 19.98
N PRO A 106 -7.90 -6.71 20.30
CA PRO A 106 -7.13 -5.94 19.34
C PRO A 106 -6.74 -6.75 18.09
N GLY A 107 -6.81 -6.13 16.91
CA GLY A 107 -6.43 -6.76 15.64
C GLY A 107 -7.52 -7.64 15.01
N PHE A 108 -8.76 -7.53 15.47
CA PHE A 108 -9.90 -8.28 14.94
C PHE A 108 -10.27 -7.87 13.50
N GLY A 109 -10.30 -8.82 12.56
CA GLY A 109 -10.61 -8.60 11.14
C GLY A 109 -10.48 -9.88 10.30
N GLU A 110 -10.96 -9.84 9.06
CA GLU A 110 -10.79 -10.92 8.07
C GLU A 110 -10.54 -10.32 6.68
N ASP A 111 -9.87 -11.05 5.78
CA ASP A 111 -9.82 -10.65 4.37
C ASP A 111 -11.18 -10.94 3.73
N VAL A 112 -11.83 -9.87 3.28
CA VAL A 112 -13.16 -9.92 2.67
C VAL A 112 -13.10 -10.03 1.15
N ARG A 113 -11.92 -9.97 0.54
CA ARG A 113 -11.82 -10.17 -0.92
C ARG A 113 -11.88 -11.65 -1.19
N GLU A 114 -12.90 -12.09 -1.93
CA GLU A 114 -12.99 -13.46 -2.39
C GLU A 114 -11.66 -13.84 -3.05
N THR A 115 -10.99 -14.87 -2.53
CA THR A 115 -10.14 -15.69 -3.38
C THR A 115 -11.08 -16.22 -4.45
N GLN A 116 -11.05 -15.65 -5.67
CA GLN A 116 -11.63 -16.38 -6.79
C GLN A 116 -10.99 -17.77 -6.73
N PRO A 117 -11.77 -18.85 -6.62
CA PRO A 117 -11.19 -20.16 -6.79
C PRO A 117 -10.48 -20.12 -8.13
N LEU A 118 -9.19 -20.46 -8.14
CA LEU A 118 -8.47 -20.74 -9.37
C LEU A 118 -9.42 -21.57 -10.22
N SER A 119 -9.83 -21.04 -11.37
CA SER A 119 -10.66 -21.81 -12.29
C SER A 119 -9.95 -23.15 -12.45
N PRO A 120 -10.64 -24.29 -12.22
CA PRO A 120 -10.00 -25.58 -12.36
C PRO A 120 -9.33 -25.60 -13.73
N LEU A 121 -8.05 -25.97 -13.76
CA LEU A 121 -7.32 -26.15 -15.01
C LEU A 121 -8.24 -26.93 -15.96
N PRO A 122 -8.41 -26.48 -17.23
CA PRO A 122 -9.21 -27.22 -18.18
C PRO A 122 -8.73 -28.66 -18.15
N THR A 123 -9.66 -29.59 -17.93
CA THR A 123 -9.38 -31.02 -17.89
C THR A 123 -8.54 -31.33 -19.13
N PRO A 124 -7.41 -32.03 -19.02
CA PRO A 124 -6.61 -32.35 -20.19
C PRO A 124 -7.54 -33.00 -21.21
N VAL A 125 -7.73 -32.32 -22.33
CA VAL A 125 -8.47 -32.83 -23.47
C VAL A 125 -7.88 -34.21 -23.74
N GLN A 126 -8.71 -35.26 -23.69
CA GLN A 126 -8.28 -36.58 -24.14
C GLN A 126 -7.78 -36.40 -25.58
N VAL A 127 -6.46 -36.42 -25.72
CA VAL A 127 -5.82 -36.42 -27.03
C VAL A 127 -6.27 -37.74 -27.66
N ALA A 128 -7.16 -37.65 -28.65
CA ALA A 128 -7.50 -38.78 -29.49
C ALA A 128 -6.19 -39.38 -30.01
N ALA A 129 -6.07 -40.70 -29.94
CA ALA A 129 -4.86 -41.43 -30.30
C ALA A 129 -4.34 -40.96 -31.68
N PRO A 130 -3.02 -40.77 -31.84
CA PRO A 130 -2.47 -40.31 -33.09
C PRO A 130 -2.79 -41.31 -34.22
N PRO A 131 -3.09 -40.85 -35.44
CA PRO A 131 -3.33 -41.76 -36.56
C PRO A 131 -2.06 -42.58 -36.84
N THR A 132 -2.25 -43.90 -36.98
CA THR A 132 -1.22 -44.83 -37.42
C THR A 132 -0.72 -44.45 -38.81
N PHE A 133 0.55 -44.07 -38.92
CA PHE A 133 1.24 -43.88 -40.19
C PHE A 133 1.60 -45.24 -40.81
N PRO A 134 1.52 -45.40 -42.15
CA PRO A 134 1.93 -46.62 -42.82
C PRO A 134 3.45 -46.83 -42.71
N THR A 135 3.83 -48.09 -42.50
CA THR A 135 5.20 -48.58 -42.32
C THR A 135 6.03 -48.33 -43.58
N GLN A 136 7.19 -47.67 -43.45
CA GLN A 136 8.16 -47.56 -44.55
C GLN A 136 8.85 -48.91 -44.83
N PRO A 137 9.24 -49.20 -46.08
CA PRO A 137 9.94 -50.44 -46.43
C PRO A 137 11.36 -50.48 -45.86
N GLN A 138 11.75 -51.66 -45.36
CA GLN A 138 13.07 -51.94 -44.80
C GLN A 138 14.17 -51.76 -45.86
N TYR A 139 15.16 -50.92 -45.56
CA TYR A 139 16.41 -50.83 -46.31
C TYR A 139 17.48 -51.68 -45.63
N THR A 140 17.99 -52.69 -46.33
CA THR A 140 19.13 -53.52 -45.92
C THR A 140 20.44 -52.77 -46.17
N ALA A 141 21.31 -52.68 -45.15
CA ALA A 141 22.63 -52.06 -45.25
C ALA A 141 23.63 -52.95 -46.03
N PRO A 142 24.53 -52.38 -46.84
CA PRO A 142 25.75 -53.04 -47.29
C PRO A 142 26.92 -52.78 -46.33
N THR A 143 27.78 -53.80 -46.22
CA THR A 143 28.94 -53.93 -45.34
C THR A 143 30.18 -53.14 -45.80
N ASN A 144 30.97 -52.69 -44.82
CA ASN A 144 32.41 -52.30 -44.84
C ASN A 144 32.92 -51.26 -45.85
N ILE A 145 33.45 -50.13 -45.33
CA ILE A 145 34.68 -49.46 -45.78
C ILE A 145 35.37 -48.83 -44.55
N ASN A 146 36.69 -48.99 -44.48
CA ASN A 146 37.61 -48.63 -43.39
C ASN A 146 38.42 -47.38 -43.78
N LEU A 147 38.57 -46.36 -42.93
CA LEU A 147 39.44 -45.17 -43.14
C LEU A 147 39.95 -44.58 -41.78
N PRO A 148 41.10 -43.85 -41.75
CA PRO A 148 42.14 -43.98 -40.72
C PRO A 148 42.33 -42.76 -39.78
N GLN A 149 43.06 -42.96 -38.67
CA GLN A 149 43.52 -41.95 -37.70
C GLN A 149 44.73 -41.13 -38.18
N PRO A 150 44.92 -39.88 -37.71
CA PRO A 150 46.23 -39.25 -37.55
C PRO A 150 46.45 -38.79 -36.07
N ALA A 151 47.51 -39.22 -35.35
CA ALA A 151 48.94 -38.90 -35.40
C ALA A 151 49.37 -37.75 -34.45
N HIS A 152 50.24 -38.08 -33.49
CA HIS A 152 50.85 -37.21 -32.48
C HIS A 152 51.99 -36.34 -33.02
N ALA A 153 52.19 -35.15 -32.43
CA ALA A 153 53.49 -34.46 -32.39
C ALA A 153 53.66 -33.64 -31.10
N THR A 154 54.79 -33.86 -30.42
CA THR A 154 55.32 -33.32 -29.16
C THR A 154 56.22 -32.09 -29.36
N TYR A 155 56.33 -31.20 -28.36
CA TYR A 155 57.50 -30.43 -27.85
C TYR A 155 56.97 -29.35 -26.88
N GLY A 156 57.51 -29.00 -25.70
CA GLY A 156 58.67 -29.36 -24.88
C GLY A 156 58.52 -28.58 -23.55
N GLY A 157 58.87 -29.19 -22.40
CA GLY A 157 58.53 -28.65 -21.07
C GLY A 157 59.62 -27.80 -20.41
N THR A 158 59.33 -27.31 -19.18
CA THR A 158 60.27 -27.17 -18.05
C THR A 158 59.51 -27.06 -16.71
N LYS A 159 59.58 -28.13 -15.88
CA LYS A 159 59.81 -28.30 -14.41
C LYS A 159 59.29 -27.24 -13.38
N MET A 160 58.93 -27.52 -12.12
CA MET A 160 58.87 -28.72 -11.23
C MET A 160 58.23 -28.31 -9.86
N LEU A 161 57.43 -29.22 -9.25
CA LEU A 161 57.36 -29.62 -7.81
C LEU A 161 56.85 -28.62 -6.74
N LEU A 162 56.15 -28.97 -5.64
CA LEU A 162 55.69 -30.17 -4.87
C LEU A 162 54.48 -29.69 -4.01
N SER A 163 53.55 -30.46 -3.43
CA SER A 163 53.56 -31.80 -2.85
C SER A 163 52.13 -32.37 -2.72
N SER A 164 52.08 -33.70 -2.74
CA SER A 164 50.97 -34.59 -2.43
C SER A 164 50.57 -34.59 -0.95
N GLU A 165 49.26 -34.71 -0.67
CA GLU A 165 48.74 -35.65 0.33
C GLU A 165 47.24 -35.93 0.07
N PHE A 166 46.92 -37.22 -0.05
CA PHE A 166 45.58 -37.78 -0.24
C PHE A 166 44.77 -37.69 1.06
N HIS A 167 43.42 -37.66 0.98
CA HIS A 167 42.51 -38.63 1.62
C HIS A 167 41.04 -38.27 1.35
N THR A 168 40.24 -39.30 1.04
CA THR A 168 38.78 -39.33 0.83
C THR A 168 37.99 -38.99 2.10
N PRO A 169 36.78 -38.38 2.03
CA PRO A 169 35.91 -38.26 3.19
C PRO A 169 34.97 -39.47 3.34
N THR A 170 35.11 -40.10 4.49
CA THR A 170 34.31 -41.17 5.10
C THR A 170 32.87 -40.73 5.43
N GLU A 171 31.93 -41.68 5.38
CA GLU A 171 30.56 -41.58 5.89
C GLU A 171 30.48 -41.51 7.44
N ILE A 172 29.29 -41.11 7.93
CA ILE A 172 28.68 -41.25 9.29
C ILE A 172 29.13 -40.14 10.27
N ILE A 173 28.28 -39.30 10.89
CA ILE A 173 27.27 -39.57 11.95
C ILE A 173 26.24 -38.42 12.02
N ILE A 174 24.94 -38.77 12.09
CA ILE A 174 23.83 -37.86 12.47
C ILE A 174 23.54 -38.05 13.96
N PRO A 175 23.60 -37.03 14.83
CA PRO A 175 23.14 -37.15 16.20
C PRO A 175 21.62 -37.03 16.30
N GLN A 176 20.99 -38.06 16.89
CA GLN A 176 19.61 -38.04 17.36
C GLN A 176 19.48 -37.22 18.65
N SER A 177 18.45 -36.37 18.74
CA SER A 177 17.91 -35.92 20.03
C SER A 177 16.37 -35.83 20.00
N SER A 178 15.77 -36.80 20.68
CA SER A 178 14.50 -36.78 21.45
C SER A 178 13.32 -35.96 20.90
N VAL A 179 12.42 -36.65 20.20
CA VAL A 179 11.00 -36.27 20.08
C VAL A 179 10.25 -36.86 21.27
N THR A 180 9.76 -36.01 22.16
CA THR A 180 8.84 -36.41 23.23
C THR A 180 7.41 -36.18 22.75
N THR A 181 6.66 -37.27 22.58
CA THR A 181 5.22 -37.26 22.33
C THR A 181 4.49 -37.42 23.66
N PRO A 182 3.39 -36.69 23.93
CA PRO A 182 2.35 -37.22 24.81
C PRO A 182 1.03 -37.43 24.07
N GLN A 183 0.72 -38.72 23.97
CA GLN A 183 -0.55 -39.46 23.92
C GLN A 183 -1.90 -38.72 23.82
N LEU A 184 -2.72 -39.24 22.89
CA LEU A 184 -4.17 -39.20 22.90
C LEU A 184 -4.76 -39.84 24.17
N LEU A 185 -5.70 -39.14 24.80
CA LEU A 185 -6.77 -39.70 25.63
C LEU A 185 -8.08 -39.04 25.20
N SER A 186 -9.13 -39.84 25.04
CA SER A 186 -10.52 -39.40 24.84
C SER A 186 -11.43 -40.33 25.68
N PRO A 187 -12.74 -40.06 25.86
CA PRO A 187 -13.46 -38.78 26.00
C PRO A 187 -14.38 -38.77 27.26
N ALA A 188 -14.67 -37.62 27.88
CA ALA A 188 -15.87 -37.46 28.74
C ALA A 188 -16.11 -36.01 29.19
N ARG A 189 -17.17 -35.37 28.65
CA ARG A 189 -18.30 -34.74 29.39
C ARG A 189 -19.02 -33.74 28.48
N LYS A 190 -20.30 -34.04 28.23
CA LYS A 190 -21.30 -33.09 27.72
C LYS A 190 -21.48 -31.93 28.70
N PRO A 191 -21.69 -30.70 28.23
CA PRO A 191 -22.47 -29.69 28.94
C PRO A 191 -23.94 -29.70 28.48
N PRO A 192 -24.86 -29.14 29.28
CA PRO A 192 -26.28 -29.46 29.26
C PRO A 192 -27.06 -28.77 28.15
N GLN A 193 -28.12 -29.46 27.72
CA GLN A 193 -29.25 -28.89 27.00
C GLN A 193 -29.97 -27.88 27.89
N LEU A 194 -30.20 -26.67 27.37
CA LEU A 194 -31.27 -25.81 27.84
C LEU A 194 -32.27 -25.62 26.69
N LEU A 195 -33.46 -26.15 26.93
CA LEU A 195 -34.70 -25.93 26.20
C LEU A 195 -35.29 -24.57 26.55
N HIS A 196 -36.18 -24.10 25.67
CA HIS A 196 -37.05 -22.90 25.72
C HIS A 196 -36.41 -21.61 25.18
N ARG A 197 -37.07 -20.83 24.30
CA ARG A 197 -38.44 -20.86 23.75
C ARG A 197 -38.43 -20.02 22.48
N SER A 198 -39.06 -20.54 21.43
CA SER A 198 -39.37 -19.85 20.18
C SER A 198 -40.14 -18.55 20.43
N GLN A 199 -39.75 -17.48 19.74
CA GLN A 199 -40.69 -16.49 19.24
C GLN A 199 -40.10 -15.84 17.99
N GLU A 200 -40.56 -16.35 16.86
CA GLU A 200 -40.50 -15.71 15.55
C GLU A 200 -41.34 -14.43 15.61
N ILE A 201 -40.78 -13.30 15.18
CA ILE A 201 -41.57 -12.19 14.66
C ILE A 201 -40.89 -11.78 13.34
N TYR A 202 -41.53 -12.21 12.25
CA TYR A 202 -41.28 -11.75 10.90
C TYR A 202 -41.71 -10.27 10.80
N GLY A 203 -40.83 -9.43 10.27
CA GLY A 203 -41.12 -8.05 9.86
C GLY A 203 -40.59 -7.84 8.44
N GLU A 204 -41.54 -7.63 7.53
CA GLU A 204 -41.49 -7.58 6.06
C GLU A 204 -40.26 -6.93 5.40
N VAL A 205 -39.70 -7.66 4.42
CA VAL A 205 -38.76 -7.16 3.41
C VAL A 205 -39.60 -6.64 2.23
N LEU A 206 -39.46 -5.35 1.90
CA LEU A 206 -40.01 -4.75 0.68
C LEU A 206 -39.07 -5.02 -0.52
N PRO A 207 -39.61 -5.27 -1.74
CA PRO A 207 -38.83 -5.84 -2.85
C PRO A 207 -38.00 -4.81 -3.64
N GLU A 208 -36.85 -5.30 -4.12
CA GLU A 208 -35.96 -4.66 -5.11
C GLU A 208 -36.69 -4.38 -6.44
N VAL A 209 -36.53 -3.17 -6.96
CA VAL A 209 -36.78 -2.85 -8.37
C VAL A 209 -35.43 -2.78 -9.07
N GLY A 210 -35.16 -3.79 -9.90
CA GLY A 210 -33.98 -3.85 -10.75
C GLY A 210 -34.11 -2.89 -11.94
N LEU A 211 -33.04 -2.13 -12.18
CA LEU A 211 -32.80 -1.44 -13.44
C LEU A 211 -31.39 -1.80 -13.92
N THR A 212 -31.36 -2.69 -14.90
CA THR A 212 -30.19 -3.02 -15.73
C THR A 212 -30.09 -1.98 -16.84
N GLU A 213 -28.96 -1.29 -16.95
CA GLU A 213 -28.61 -0.52 -18.17
C GLU A 213 -27.16 -0.85 -18.58
N PRO A 214 -26.87 -0.94 -19.89
CA PRO A 214 -25.64 -1.55 -20.42
C PRO A 214 -24.47 -0.57 -20.53
N VAL A 215 -23.27 -1.11 -20.37
CA VAL A 215 -21.98 -0.42 -20.54
C VAL A 215 -21.75 -0.12 -22.03
N ALA A 216 -21.74 1.16 -22.40
CA ALA A 216 -21.37 1.61 -23.74
C ALA A 216 -19.84 1.60 -23.93
N GLU A 217 -19.40 0.77 -24.87
CA GLU A 217 -18.02 0.61 -25.33
C GLU A 217 -17.64 1.80 -26.24
N TRP A 218 -16.70 2.66 -25.81
CA TRP A 218 -16.19 3.75 -26.65
C TRP A 218 -14.89 3.32 -27.34
N LYS A 219 -14.94 3.22 -28.68
CA LYS A 219 -13.79 3.08 -29.58
C LYS A 219 -13.49 4.44 -30.21
N GLU A 220 -12.26 4.93 -30.06
CA GLU A 220 -11.73 5.96 -30.94
C GLU A 220 -10.52 5.44 -31.71
N SER A 221 -10.66 5.48 -33.04
CA SER A 221 -9.56 5.44 -34.00
C SER A 221 -9.40 6.84 -34.57
N THR A 222 -8.20 7.43 -34.56
CA THR A 222 -7.76 8.32 -35.66
C THR A 222 -6.23 8.32 -35.72
N THR A 223 -5.73 8.00 -36.92
CA THR A 223 -4.35 8.17 -37.36
C THR A 223 -4.17 9.59 -37.88
N SER A 224 -3.23 10.38 -37.34
CA SER A 224 -2.32 11.22 -38.14
C SER A 224 -1.23 11.83 -37.25
N ARG A 225 -0.11 12.15 -37.90
CA ARG A 225 1.23 12.23 -37.32
C ARG A 225 1.68 13.69 -37.30
N SER A 226 1.79 14.29 -36.11
CA SER A 226 2.58 15.49 -35.84
C SER A 226 2.83 15.58 -34.33
N ARG A 227 4.10 15.56 -33.89
CA ARG A 227 4.49 15.60 -32.47
C ARG A 227 4.04 16.90 -31.78
N PRO A 228 3.22 16.86 -30.72
CA PRO A 228 3.10 17.94 -29.75
C PRO A 228 3.86 17.60 -28.47
N ARG A 229 4.23 18.62 -27.69
CA ARG A 229 4.74 18.47 -26.32
C ARG A 229 3.67 17.75 -25.50
N ASP A 230 4.05 16.63 -24.92
CA ASP A 230 3.14 15.72 -24.26
C ASP A 230 2.73 16.28 -22.88
N HIS A 231 1.56 16.91 -22.83
CA HIS A 231 0.82 17.14 -21.59
C HIS A 231 -0.13 15.95 -21.36
N SER A 232 0.33 14.71 -21.56
CA SER A 232 -0.47 13.54 -21.26
C SER A 232 -0.90 13.60 -19.79
N PRO A 233 -2.22 13.61 -19.47
CA PRO A 233 -2.65 13.27 -18.12
C PRO A 233 -2.06 11.90 -17.78
N LEU A 234 -1.65 11.71 -16.52
CA LEU A 234 -1.07 10.46 -16.01
C LEU A 234 -1.71 9.27 -16.74
N PRO A 235 -0.94 8.44 -17.48
CA PRO A 235 -1.50 7.30 -18.17
C PRO A 235 -2.30 6.54 -17.15
N ALA A 236 -3.55 6.23 -17.50
CA ALA A 236 -4.55 5.70 -16.60
C ALA A 236 -3.87 4.75 -15.61
N ALA A 237 -3.73 5.19 -14.36
CA ALA A 237 -3.86 4.29 -13.23
C ALA A 237 -5.30 3.79 -13.27
N GLY A 238 -5.66 3.09 -14.35
CA GLY A 238 -6.82 2.26 -14.41
C GLY A 238 -6.54 1.23 -13.36
N ILE A 239 -7.43 1.18 -12.39
CA ILE A 239 -7.59 0.05 -11.50
C ILE A 239 -7.35 -1.19 -12.35
N LEU A 240 -6.32 -1.97 -12.00
CA LEU A 240 -6.16 -3.31 -12.51
C LEU A 240 -7.49 -4.01 -12.25
N SER A 241 -8.29 -4.13 -13.31
CA SER A 241 -9.55 -4.88 -13.30
C SER A 241 -9.33 -6.17 -12.53
N THR A 242 -10.34 -6.60 -11.77
CA THR A 242 -10.39 -7.85 -10.98
C THR A 242 -10.09 -9.12 -11.79
N THR A 243 -9.75 -8.99 -13.07
CA THR A 243 -9.07 -10.00 -13.85
C THR A 243 -7.59 -10.00 -13.47
N THR A 244 -7.16 -11.03 -12.71
CA THR A 244 -5.77 -11.29 -12.32
C THR A 244 -4.84 -11.28 -13.54
N THR A 245 -4.37 -10.10 -13.94
CA THR A 245 -3.38 -9.98 -14.99
C THR A 245 -2.06 -10.33 -14.34
N HIS A 246 -1.55 -11.51 -14.69
CA HIS A 246 -0.19 -11.97 -14.35
C HIS A 246 0.89 -11.16 -15.09
N GLY A 247 0.72 -9.83 -15.16
CA GLY A 247 1.55 -8.92 -15.96
C GLY A 247 3.01 -8.84 -15.51
N LEU A 248 3.32 -9.31 -14.29
CA LEU A 248 4.67 -9.41 -13.75
C LEU A 248 5.09 -10.85 -13.48
N GLN A 249 4.44 -11.86 -14.07
CA GLN A 249 4.85 -13.25 -13.88
C GLN A 249 6.31 -13.47 -14.31
N GLY A 250 7.08 -14.11 -13.43
CA GLY A 250 8.52 -14.33 -13.62
C GLY A 250 9.39 -13.10 -13.35
N LYS A 251 8.83 -11.94 -13.01
CA LYS A 251 9.57 -10.74 -12.64
C LYS A 251 9.89 -10.70 -11.15
N LEU A 252 11.06 -10.18 -10.81
CA LEU A 252 11.52 -10.01 -9.45
C LEU A 252 11.73 -8.51 -9.12
N MET A 253 11.13 -8.03 -8.04
CA MET A 253 11.38 -6.71 -7.48
C MET A 253 12.30 -6.81 -6.26
N ALA A 254 13.39 -6.06 -6.25
CA ALA A 254 14.24 -5.87 -5.08
C ALA A 254 13.71 -4.73 -4.20
N LEU A 255 13.62 -4.97 -2.89
CA LEU A 255 13.21 -3.98 -1.89
C LEU A 255 14.39 -3.68 -0.97
N MET A 256 14.93 -2.46 -1.06
CA MET A 256 16.10 -2.02 -0.29
C MET A 256 15.69 -0.88 0.65
N PHE A 257 15.35 -1.23 1.90
CA PHE A 257 14.85 -0.29 2.90
C PHE A 257 15.91 -0.08 4.00
N TYR A 258 16.60 1.05 3.95
CA TYR A 258 17.59 1.47 4.96
C TYR A 258 16.96 2.26 6.11
N GLU A 259 15.71 2.70 5.96
CA GLU A 259 14.88 3.24 7.04
C GLU A 259 13.57 2.46 7.16
N VAL A 260 13.05 2.35 8.38
CA VAL A 260 11.86 1.53 8.66
C VAL A 260 10.62 2.05 7.95
N SER A 261 9.87 1.13 7.32
CA SER A 261 8.57 1.42 6.73
C SER A 261 7.71 0.18 6.57
N THR A 262 6.57 0.15 7.25
CA THR A 262 5.58 -0.92 7.07
C THR A 262 4.71 -0.65 5.84
N ARG A 263 4.06 0.52 5.76
CA ARG A 263 3.07 0.81 4.69
C ARG A 263 3.70 0.77 3.30
N THR A 264 4.82 1.45 3.11
CA THR A 264 5.48 1.51 1.80
C THR A 264 6.00 0.12 1.40
N ASN A 265 6.68 -0.58 2.30
CA ASN A 265 7.24 -1.90 1.99
C ASN A 265 6.14 -2.93 1.69
N CYS A 266 5.15 -3.07 2.57
CA CYS A 266 4.06 -4.04 2.39
C CYS A 266 3.20 -3.74 1.15
N SER A 267 2.97 -2.46 0.81
CA SER A 267 2.19 -2.10 -0.38
C SER A 267 2.92 -2.45 -1.68
N PHE A 268 4.22 -2.22 -1.78
CA PHE A 268 5.02 -2.67 -2.93
C PHE A 268 5.03 -4.20 -3.05
N GLN A 269 5.22 -4.91 -1.93
CA GLN A 269 5.15 -6.38 -1.92
C GLN A 269 3.80 -6.88 -2.42
N ALA A 270 2.71 -6.36 -1.86
CA ALA A 270 1.35 -6.75 -2.24
C ALA A 270 1.07 -6.43 -3.71
N ALA A 271 1.50 -5.28 -4.22
CA ALA A 271 1.30 -4.88 -5.62
C ALA A 271 1.99 -5.86 -6.58
N VAL A 272 3.25 -6.21 -6.33
CA VAL A 272 4.01 -7.16 -7.17
C VAL A 272 3.42 -8.56 -7.10
N GLN A 273 3.07 -9.04 -5.90
CA GLN A 273 2.47 -10.36 -5.71
C GLN A 273 1.11 -10.47 -6.42
N ARG A 274 0.27 -9.43 -6.36
CA ARG A 274 -1.01 -9.38 -7.08
C ARG A 274 -0.84 -9.45 -8.59
N LEU A 275 0.25 -8.92 -9.11
CA LEU A 275 0.61 -8.98 -10.54
C LEU A 275 1.33 -10.29 -10.94
N GLY A 276 1.44 -11.26 -10.02
CA GLY A 276 2.10 -12.56 -10.25
C GLY A 276 3.64 -12.51 -10.16
N GLY A 277 4.22 -11.38 -9.77
CA GLY A 277 5.66 -11.24 -9.57
C GLY A 277 6.12 -11.70 -8.19
N ARG A 278 7.43 -11.65 -7.97
CA ARG A 278 8.07 -12.00 -6.70
C ARG A 278 8.87 -10.82 -6.16
N THR A 279 9.13 -10.84 -4.86
CA THR A 279 9.97 -9.82 -4.20
C THR A 279 11.15 -10.47 -3.49
N VAL A 280 12.29 -9.79 -3.50
CA VAL A 280 13.44 -10.08 -2.64
C VAL A 280 13.73 -8.84 -1.81
N THR A 281 13.84 -9.00 -0.50
CA THR A 281 14.06 -7.88 0.42
C THR A 281 15.48 -7.91 0.95
N LEU A 282 16.18 -6.79 0.85
CA LEU A 282 17.44 -6.56 1.54
C LEU A 282 17.12 -6.01 2.93
N ASP A 283 17.43 -6.81 3.95
CA ASP A 283 17.36 -6.38 5.34
C ASP A 283 18.69 -5.71 5.73
N SER A 284 18.63 -4.41 5.99
CA SER A 284 19.80 -3.61 6.40
C SER A 284 20.39 -4.08 7.74
N ASN A 285 19.61 -4.77 8.57
CA ASN A 285 20.08 -5.32 9.85
C ASN A 285 20.86 -6.63 9.71
N THR A 286 20.78 -7.33 8.59
CA THR A 286 21.42 -8.65 8.41
C THR A 286 22.34 -8.71 7.20
N SER A 287 22.36 -7.67 6.35
CA SER A 287 23.16 -7.60 5.13
C SER A 287 24.59 -7.12 5.33
N SER A 288 25.39 -7.27 4.27
CA SER A 288 26.78 -6.79 4.16
C SER A 288 26.93 -5.27 4.26
N VAL A 289 25.83 -4.52 4.30
CA VAL A 289 25.81 -3.11 4.72
C VAL A 289 26.49 -2.94 6.09
N LYS A 290 26.31 -3.89 7.03
CA LYS A 290 27.02 -3.89 8.33
C LYS A 290 28.53 -4.07 8.22
N LYS A 291 29.00 -4.61 7.10
CA LYS A 291 30.42 -4.81 6.79
C LYS A 291 31.02 -3.61 6.03
N GLY A 292 30.26 -2.53 5.85
CA GLY A 292 30.70 -1.30 5.18
C GLY A 292 30.50 -1.29 3.67
N GLU A 293 29.67 -2.19 3.11
CA GLU A 293 29.30 -2.15 1.70
C GLU A 293 28.58 -0.84 1.36
N SER A 294 28.98 -0.19 0.26
CA SER A 294 28.36 1.05 -0.19
C SER A 294 26.93 0.81 -0.70
N LEU A 295 26.12 1.87 -0.73
CA LEU A 295 24.78 1.81 -1.34
C LEU A 295 24.89 1.44 -2.82
N GLU A 296 25.85 2.04 -3.52
CA GLU A 296 26.09 1.86 -4.94
C GLU A 296 26.44 0.39 -5.27
N ASP A 297 27.33 -0.24 -4.49
CA ASP A 297 27.68 -1.65 -4.66
C ASP A 297 26.48 -2.57 -4.39
N SER A 298 25.73 -2.28 -3.31
CA SER A 298 24.51 -3.01 -2.97
C SER A 298 23.49 -2.96 -4.10
N VAL A 299 23.32 -1.80 -4.74
CA VAL A 299 22.38 -1.58 -5.84
C VAL A 299 22.85 -2.26 -7.13
N ILE A 300 24.14 -2.22 -7.44
CA ILE A 300 24.72 -2.95 -8.58
C ILE A 300 24.43 -4.45 -8.43
N MET A 301 24.65 -5.01 -7.24
CA MET A 301 24.38 -6.41 -6.95
C MET A 301 22.88 -6.74 -7.05
N MET A 302 22.03 -5.98 -6.35
CA MET A 302 20.59 -6.26 -6.31
C MET A 302 19.91 -6.05 -7.67
N SER A 303 20.35 -5.08 -8.46
CA SER A 303 19.88 -4.87 -9.84
C SER A 303 20.35 -5.98 -10.80
N GLY A 304 21.41 -6.73 -10.45
CA GLY A 304 21.80 -7.95 -11.15
C GLY A 304 20.84 -9.12 -10.92
N TYR A 305 20.24 -9.20 -9.72
CA TYR A 305 19.29 -10.27 -9.35
C TYR A 305 17.84 -9.98 -9.73
N SER A 306 17.47 -8.71 -9.82
CA SER A 306 16.08 -8.26 -9.98
C SER A 306 15.83 -7.52 -11.30
N ASP A 307 14.56 -7.36 -11.66
CA ASP A 307 14.13 -6.58 -12.83
C ASP A 307 13.91 -5.09 -12.50
N VAL A 308 13.67 -4.78 -11.22
CA VAL A 308 13.43 -3.43 -10.70
C VAL A 308 13.85 -3.34 -9.24
N VAL A 309 14.39 -2.18 -8.83
CA VAL A 309 14.82 -1.92 -7.46
C VAL A 309 13.98 -0.80 -6.86
N VAL A 310 13.39 -1.04 -5.68
CA VAL A 310 12.75 -0.01 -4.87
C VAL A 310 13.68 0.32 -3.72
N ILE A 311 14.00 1.61 -3.57
CA ILE A 311 14.95 2.06 -2.56
C ILE A 311 14.28 3.06 -1.64
N ARG A 312 14.49 2.87 -0.34
CA ARG A 312 14.18 3.86 0.68
C ARG A 312 15.40 4.09 1.56
N HIS A 313 15.83 5.35 1.67
CA HIS A 313 17.11 5.70 2.29
C HIS A 313 16.97 6.97 3.16
N PRO A 314 17.67 7.09 4.31
CA PRO A 314 17.55 8.27 5.18
C PRO A 314 18.24 9.53 4.63
N GLU A 315 19.21 9.36 3.73
CA GLU A 315 19.97 10.46 3.13
C GLU A 315 19.28 10.98 1.86
N PRO A 316 18.99 12.30 1.76
CA PRO A 316 18.48 12.92 0.54
C PRO A 316 19.44 12.73 -0.65
N GLY A 317 18.90 12.46 -1.84
CA GLY A 317 19.69 12.27 -3.06
C GLY A 317 20.35 10.89 -3.19
N ALA A 318 20.32 10.05 -2.15
CA ALA A 318 20.88 8.70 -2.21
C ALA A 318 20.24 7.82 -3.30
N VAL A 319 18.93 7.96 -3.51
CA VAL A 319 18.23 7.22 -4.56
C VAL A 319 18.65 7.67 -5.96
N ALA A 320 18.96 8.97 -6.14
CA ALA A 320 19.49 9.47 -7.41
C ALA A 320 20.90 8.93 -7.69
N ARG A 321 21.77 8.86 -6.67
CA ARG A 321 23.09 8.21 -6.80
C ARG A 321 22.97 6.72 -7.15
N ALA A 322 22.08 6.02 -6.46
CA ALA A 322 21.77 4.61 -6.76
C ALA A 322 21.25 4.41 -8.20
N ALA A 323 20.38 5.30 -8.68
CA ALA A 323 19.86 5.25 -10.04
C ALA A 323 20.96 5.44 -11.09
N ALA A 324 21.99 6.23 -10.81
CA ALA A 324 23.11 6.47 -11.73
C ALA A 324 23.99 5.23 -11.97
N VAL A 325 24.03 4.29 -11.02
CA VAL A 325 24.83 3.05 -11.12
C VAL A 325 24.01 1.81 -11.46
N SER A 326 22.68 1.89 -11.37
CA SER A 326 21.78 0.76 -11.64
C SER A 326 21.57 0.54 -13.13
N ARG A 327 21.62 -0.72 -13.58
CA ARG A 327 21.23 -1.13 -14.94
C ARG A 327 19.72 -1.39 -15.08
N ARG A 328 18.99 -1.38 -13.97
CA ARG A 328 17.55 -1.62 -13.88
C ARG A 328 16.82 -0.37 -13.39
N PRO A 329 15.52 -0.22 -13.68
CA PRO A 329 14.73 0.87 -13.12
C PRO A 329 14.84 0.93 -11.60
N VAL A 330 14.98 2.15 -11.07
CA VAL A 330 15.02 2.43 -9.64
C VAL A 330 13.79 3.26 -9.27
N ILE A 331 13.04 2.82 -8.26
CA ILE A 331 11.86 3.51 -7.73
C ILE A 331 12.22 4.12 -6.37
N ASN A 332 12.02 5.43 -6.25
CA ASN A 332 12.18 6.14 -4.97
C ASN A 332 10.95 5.91 -4.07
N ALA A 333 11.16 5.19 -2.97
CA ALA A 333 10.18 4.96 -1.91
C ALA A 333 10.38 5.88 -0.68
N GLY A 334 11.17 6.94 -0.85
CA GLY A 334 11.50 7.95 0.15
C GLY A 334 13.01 8.12 0.32
N ASP A 335 13.52 9.34 0.16
CA ASP A 335 14.92 9.69 0.43
C ASP A 335 15.04 10.81 1.47
N GLY A 336 15.09 10.44 2.75
CA GLY A 336 15.21 11.37 3.87
C GLY A 336 14.04 12.37 3.94
N VAL A 337 14.36 13.66 3.91
CA VAL A 337 13.42 14.80 3.80
C VAL A 337 13.24 15.29 2.35
N GLY A 338 13.72 14.52 1.37
CA GLY A 338 13.59 14.80 -0.06
C GLY A 338 12.20 14.48 -0.57
N GLU A 339 12.08 13.47 -1.45
CA GLU A 339 10.86 13.20 -2.20
C GLU A 339 10.26 11.82 -1.86
N HIS A 340 8.96 11.66 -2.09
CA HIS A 340 8.28 10.37 -2.09
C HIS A 340 7.29 10.31 -3.28
N PRO A 341 7.77 10.11 -4.51
CA PRO A 341 6.96 10.28 -5.72
C PRO A 341 5.79 9.30 -5.81
N THR A 342 5.97 8.05 -5.36
CA THR A 342 4.86 7.08 -5.37
C THR A 342 3.75 7.38 -4.37
N GLN A 343 4.04 8.14 -3.30
CA GLN A 343 3.01 8.66 -2.41
C GLN A 343 2.26 9.81 -3.08
N ALA A 344 2.96 10.76 -3.72
CA ALA A 344 2.28 11.82 -4.45
C ALA A 344 1.36 11.29 -5.56
N LEU A 345 1.80 10.24 -6.28
CA LEU A 345 0.98 9.58 -7.30
C LEU A 345 -0.28 8.94 -6.70
N LEU A 346 -0.19 8.27 -5.56
CA LEU A 346 -1.35 7.66 -4.91
C LEU A 346 -2.30 8.73 -4.35
N ASP A 347 -1.77 9.84 -3.85
CA ASP A 347 -2.55 10.96 -3.32
C ASP A 347 -3.34 11.64 -4.45
N ALA A 348 -2.70 11.91 -5.61
CA ALA A 348 -3.39 12.42 -6.79
C ALA A 348 -4.41 11.42 -7.36
N PHE A 349 -4.12 10.11 -7.31
CA PHE A 349 -5.08 9.06 -7.67
C PHE A 349 -6.31 9.10 -6.74
N ALA A 350 -6.12 9.20 -5.43
CA ALA A 350 -7.22 9.28 -4.48
C ALA A 350 -8.11 10.51 -4.71
N ILE A 351 -7.50 11.69 -4.94
CA ILE A 351 -8.24 12.91 -5.30
C ILE A 351 -9.09 12.69 -6.54
N ARG A 352 -8.49 12.13 -7.60
CA ARG A 352 -9.18 11.87 -8.86
C ARG A 352 -10.33 10.88 -8.72
N GLU A 353 -10.16 9.80 -7.96
CA GLU A 353 -11.19 8.77 -7.78
C GLU A 353 -12.36 9.23 -6.90
N GLU A 354 -12.10 10.12 -5.95
CA GLU A 354 -13.12 10.67 -5.04
C GLU A 354 -13.89 11.83 -5.66
N ILE A 355 -13.21 12.74 -6.36
CA ILE A 355 -13.80 13.98 -6.89
C ILE A 355 -14.11 13.88 -8.39
N GLY A 356 -13.50 12.94 -9.10
CA GLY A 356 -13.64 12.74 -10.55
C GLY A 356 -12.66 13.56 -11.40
N THR A 357 -11.97 14.55 -10.80
CA THR A 357 -10.94 15.38 -11.42
C THR A 357 -9.91 15.81 -10.39
N VAL A 358 -8.75 16.27 -10.86
CA VAL A 358 -7.75 16.99 -10.03
C VAL A 358 -7.73 18.48 -10.38
N ASN A 359 -8.27 18.87 -11.56
CA ASN A 359 -8.30 20.25 -12.02
C ASN A 359 -9.46 21.03 -11.40
N GLY A 360 -9.23 22.33 -11.17
CA GLY A 360 -10.18 23.28 -10.62
C GLY A 360 -10.30 23.23 -9.10
N LEU A 361 -9.43 22.47 -8.42
CA LEU A 361 -9.55 22.22 -6.98
C LEU A 361 -8.70 23.15 -6.13
N VAL A 362 -9.21 23.46 -4.95
CA VAL A 362 -8.48 24.11 -3.85
C VAL A 362 -8.03 23.02 -2.86
N ILE A 363 -6.72 22.87 -2.73
CA ILE A 363 -6.09 21.84 -1.91
C ILE A 363 -5.40 22.50 -0.73
N THR A 364 -5.90 22.23 0.47
CA THR A 364 -5.38 22.78 1.74
C THR A 364 -4.49 21.77 2.43
N MET A 365 -3.21 22.10 2.55
CA MET A 365 -2.17 21.28 3.17
C MET A 365 -1.90 21.76 4.58
N VAL A 366 -1.95 20.85 5.55
CA VAL A 366 -1.93 21.21 6.97
C VAL A 366 -0.96 20.37 7.79
N GLY A 367 -0.21 21.00 8.70
CA GLY A 367 0.65 20.35 9.68
C GLY A 367 2.13 20.73 9.55
N ASP A 368 3.04 19.75 9.67
CA ASP A 368 4.48 19.97 9.44
C ASP A 368 4.76 19.96 7.93
N LEU A 369 4.70 21.14 7.31
CA LEU A 369 4.97 21.33 5.89
C LEU A 369 6.47 21.43 5.61
N LYS A 370 7.27 21.86 6.58
CA LYS A 370 8.72 22.01 6.44
C LYS A 370 9.44 20.67 6.21
N HIS A 371 9.07 19.64 6.96
CA HIS A 371 9.75 18.33 6.92
C HIS A 371 8.92 17.24 6.20
N GLY A 372 7.72 17.58 5.73
CA GLY A 372 6.82 16.65 5.09
C GLY A 372 7.20 16.32 3.63
N ARG A 373 8.13 15.37 3.43
CA ARG A 373 8.51 14.91 2.07
C ARG A 373 7.32 14.53 1.16
N THR A 374 6.23 14.01 1.74
CA THR A 374 5.04 13.63 0.99
C THR A 374 4.28 14.86 0.50
N VAL A 375 4.21 15.91 1.32
CA VAL A 375 3.57 17.17 0.93
C VAL A 375 4.40 17.94 -0.08
N HIS A 376 5.75 17.87 0.00
CA HIS A 376 6.64 18.44 -1.01
C HIS A 376 6.42 17.79 -2.38
N SER A 377 6.45 16.45 -2.43
CA SER A 377 6.20 15.72 -3.68
C SER A 377 4.80 15.95 -4.23
N LEU A 378 3.78 16.04 -3.36
CA LEU A 378 2.41 16.32 -3.79
C LEU A 378 2.28 17.74 -4.35
N ALA A 379 2.80 18.77 -3.66
CA ALA A 379 2.76 20.15 -4.13
C ALA A 379 3.44 20.30 -5.51
N ARG A 380 4.58 19.63 -5.72
CA ARG A 380 5.27 19.60 -7.01
C ARG A 380 4.50 18.84 -8.09
N LEU A 381 3.88 17.71 -7.76
CA LEU A 381 3.08 16.95 -8.73
C LEU A 381 1.84 17.74 -9.15
N LEU A 382 1.23 18.47 -8.21
CA LEU A 382 0.04 19.27 -8.44
C LEU A 382 0.29 20.47 -9.37
N THR A 383 1.53 20.89 -9.60
CA THR A 383 1.84 21.91 -10.61
C THR A 383 1.56 21.46 -12.04
N LEU A 384 1.34 20.16 -12.27
CA LEU A 384 0.92 19.61 -13.55
C LEU A 384 -0.60 19.75 -13.79
N TYR A 385 -1.34 20.24 -12.79
CA TYR A 385 -2.79 20.43 -12.83
C TYR A 385 -3.14 21.91 -12.58
N ASN A 386 -4.36 22.29 -12.97
CA ASN A 386 -4.90 23.60 -12.63
C ASN A 386 -5.48 23.56 -11.22
N VAL A 387 -4.71 23.91 -10.20
CA VAL A 387 -5.15 23.90 -8.79
C VAL A 387 -4.75 25.18 -8.06
N GLN A 388 -5.36 25.39 -6.90
CA GLN A 388 -4.93 26.35 -5.90
C GLN A 388 -4.42 25.62 -4.67
N LEU A 389 -3.29 26.07 -4.11
CA LEU A 389 -2.73 25.51 -2.89
C LEU A 389 -2.94 26.45 -1.72
N ARG A 390 -3.40 25.91 -0.59
CA ARG A 390 -3.48 26.61 0.69
C ARG A 390 -2.59 25.93 1.70
N TYR A 391 -1.93 26.70 2.55
CA TYR A 391 -1.02 26.19 3.58
C TYR A 391 -1.48 26.62 4.96
N VAL A 392 -1.61 25.66 5.87
CA VAL A 392 -1.87 25.89 7.29
C VAL A 392 -0.80 25.17 8.10
N ALA A 393 0.11 25.90 8.72
CA ALA A 393 1.21 25.32 9.48
C ALA A 393 1.50 26.14 10.74
N PRO A 394 1.91 25.49 11.85
CA PRO A 394 2.43 26.20 13.00
C PRO A 394 3.66 27.07 12.62
N PRO A 395 3.92 28.14 13.37
CA PRO A 395 5.10 28.98 13.16
C PRO A 395 6.40 28.16 13.07
N GLY A 396 7.18 28.40 12.01
CA GLY A 396 8.46 27.70 11.80
C GLY A 396 8.36 26.33 11.09
N LEU A 397 7.15 25.84 10.80
CA LEU A 397 6.90 24.60 10.06
C LEU A 397 6.24 24.83 8.68
N GLY A 398 6.28 26.07 8.18
CA GLY A 398 5.75 26.44 6.87
C GLY A 398 6.39 25.70 5.69
N MET A 399 5.74 25.77 4.52
CA MET A 399 6.24 25.16 3.29
C MET A 399 7.59 25.76 2.92
N PRO A 400 8.62 24.97 2.55
CA PRO A 400 9.92 25.52 2.18
C PRO A 400 9.86 26.45 0.95
N ASP A 401 10.58 27.57 1.00
CA ASP A 401 10.58 28.60 -0.05
C ASP A 401 10.83 28.05 -1.46
N HIS A 402 11.76 27.09 -1.59
CA HIS A 402 12.08 26.50 -2.89
C HIS A 402 10.91 25.72 -3.52
N ILE A 403 10.03 25.13 -2.71
CA ILE A 403 8.80 24.46 -3.18
C ILE A 403 7.77 25.51 -3.59
N MET A 404 7.57 26.54 -2.78
CA MET A 404 6.65 27.64 -3.10
C MET A 404 7.08 28.37 -4.37
N GLN A 405 8.37 28.64 -4.54
CA GLN A 405 8.94 29.23 -5.75
C GLN A 405 8.75 28.33 -6.97
N TYR A 406 8.92 27.02 -6.82
CA TYR A 406 8.65 26.05 -7.89
C TYR A 406 7.19 26.10 -8.31
N ALA A 407 6.25 26.10 -7.36
CA ALA A 407 4.82 26.21 -7.64
C ALA A 407 4.46 27.54 -8.33
N THR A 408 5.00 28.67 -7.86
CA THR A 408 4.82 29.99 -8.48
C THR A 408 5.35 30.02 -9.91
N ALA A 409 6.52 29.43 -10.16
CA ALA A 409 7.11 29.36 -11.51
C ALA A 409 6.26 28.56 -12.51
N HIS A 410 5.36 27.69 -12.02
CA HIS A 410 4.40 26.93 -12.81
C HIS A 410 2.98 27.54 -12.80
N GLY A 411 2.81 28.75 -12.25
CA GLY A 411 1.57 29.50 -12.28
C GLY A 411 0.52 29.07 -11.25
N ILE A 412 0.91 28.33 -10.20
CA ILE A 412 -0.01 27.91 -9.14
C ILE A 412 -0.30 29.06 -8.18
N HIS A 413 -1.58 29.34 -7.95
CA HIS A 413 -2.02 30.28 -6.91
C HIS A 413 -1.82 29.67 -5.52
N GLN A 414 -1.26 30.45 -4.60
CA GLN A 414 -0.87 30.00 -3.27
C GLN A 414 -1.35 30.97 -2.19
N GLU A 415 -1.91 30.45 -1.11
CA GLU A 415 -2.35 31.23 0.06
C GLU A 415 -1.86 30.59 1.36
N GLU A 416 -1.44 31.40 2.32
CA GLU A 416 -1.10 30.96 3.68
C GLU A 416 -2.17 31.42 4.65
N PHE A 417 -2.57 30.52 5.56
CA PHE A 417 -3.59 30.76 6.57
C PHE A 417 -3.02 30.46 7.96
N SER A 418 -3.41 31.29 8.94
CA SER A 418 -3.00 31.15 10.34
C SER A 418 -3.86 30.16 11.14
N SER A 419 -5.04 29.77 10.62
CA SER A 419 -5.91 28.79 11.26
C SER A 419 -6.61 27.92 10.21
N LEU A 420 -7.03 26.73 10.64
CA LEU A 420 -7.72 25.78 9.78
C LEU A 420 -9.11 26.30 9.39
N GLU A 421 -9.80 26.93 10.33
CA GLU A 421 -11.13 27.51 10.25
C GLU A 421 -11.23 28.53 9.12
N ALA A 422 -10.18 29.32 8.91
CA ALA A 422 -10.11 30.32 7.85
C ALA A 422 -9.87 29.69 6.47
N ALA A 423 -9.12 28.58 6.40
CA ALA A 423 -8.78 27.91 5.14
C ALA A 423 -9.91 26.99 4.63
N LEU A 424 -10.71 26.42 5.55
CA LEU A 424 -11.70 25.39 5.27
C LEU A 424 -12.85 25.75 4.30
N PRO A 425 -13.44 26.97 4.31
CA PRO A 425 -14.70 27.24 3.59
C PRO A 425 -14.69 26.90 2.10
N ASP A 426 -13.57 27.12 1.40
CA ASP A 426 -13.42 26.80 -0.02
C ASP A 426 -12.47 25.62 -0.27
N THR A 427 -12.15 24.81 0.75
CA THR A 427 -11.26 23.65 0.59
C THR A 427 -12.01 22.47 -0.03
N ASP A 428 -11.55 21.99 -1.19
CA ASP A 428 -12.03 20.74 -1.79
C ASP A 428 -11.32 19.52 -1.21
N VAL A 429 -10.01 19.64 -0.96
CA VAL A 429 -9.16 18.58 -0.42
C VAL A 429 -8.38 19.08 0.79
N LEU A 430 -8.65 18.50 1.96
CA LEU A 430 -7.88 18.76 3.17
C LEU A 430 -6.79 17.69 3.35
N TYR A 431 -5.56 18.01 2.94
CA TYR A 431 -4.41 17.11 3.04
C TYR A 431 -3.66 17.34 4.36
N MET A 432 -3.77 16.39 5.28
CA MET A 432 -3.23 16.56 6.62
C MET A 432 -1.96 15.74 6.84
N THR A 433 -0.95 16.39 7.42
CA THR A 433 0.36 15.80 7.73
C THR A 433 0.54 15.66 9.25
N ARG A 434 1.38 14.71 9.65
CA ARG A 434 1.71 14.50 11.06
C ARG A 434 2.82 15.49 11.48
N ILE A 435 2.64 16.16 12.61
CA ILE A 435 3.72 16.88 13.29
C ILE A 435 4.75 15.86 13.80
N GLN A 436 5.97 15.90 13.26
CA GLN A 436 7.01 14.92 13.54
C GLN A 436 7.73 15.24 14.85
N LYS A 437 7.22 14.72 15.98
CA LYS A 437 7.82 14.89 17.31
C LYS A 437 9.34 14.67 17.33
N GLU A 438 9.81 13.68 16.57
CA GLU A 438 11.23 13.34 16.45
C GLU A 438 12.12 14.39 15.77
N ARG A 439 11.55 15.46 15.19
CA ARG A 439 12.29 16.54 14.52
C ARG A 439 12.40 17.81 15.36
N PHE A 440 11.77 17.87 16.53
CA PHE A 440 11.87 18.99 17.45
C PHE A 440 13.10 18.86 18.35
N GLY A 441 13.75 19.99 18.65
CA GLY A 441 14.91 20.03 19.54
C GLY A 441 14.53 19.79 21.01
N THR A 442 13.31 20.15 21.41
CA THR A 442 12.78 20.00 22.77
C THR A 442 11.35 19.46 22.76
N LEU A 443 10.94 18.87 23.89
CA LEU A 443 9.56 18.42 24.08
C LEU A 443 8.58 19.60 24.20
N GLU A 444 9.01 20.70 24.82
CA GLU A 444 8.21 21.93 24.98
C GLU A 444 7.85 22.56 23.64
N ASP A 445 8.78 22.60 22.69
CA ASP A 445 8.49 23.11 21.34
C ASP A 445 7.48 22.24 20.60
N TYR A 446 7.52 20.92 20.81
CA TYR A 446 6.50 20.01 20.28
C TYR A 446 5.14 20.24 20.92
N GLU A 447 5.06 20.32 22.25
CA GLU A 447 3.81 20.52 22.98
C GLU A 447 3.13 21.85 22.64
N ARG A 448 3.91 22.92 22.41
CA ARG A 448 3.39 24.23 21.97
C ARG A 448 2.58 24.10 20.66
N THR A 449 3.09 23.35 19.69
CA THR A 449 2.41 23.11 18.41
C THR A 449 1.14 22.25 18.52
N GLN A 450 0.90 21.59 19.65
CA GLN A 450 -0.30 20.78 19.89
C GLN A 450 -1.43 21.60 20.52
N HIS A 451 -1.09 22.63 21.30
CA HIS A 451 -2.04 23.35 22.13
C HIS A 451 -2.41 24.75 21.59
N GLU A 452 -1.51 25.44 20.91
CA GLU A 452 -1.71 26.87 20.59
C GLU A 452 -2.14 27.16 19.14
N ASP A 453 -1.85 26.28 18.16
CA ASP A 453 -1.73 26.74 16.76
C ASP A 453 -2.54 25.96 15.69
N ILE A 454 -3.44 25.05 16.06
CA ILE A 454 -4.38 24.38 15.12
C ILE A 454 -5.85 24.48 15.60
N GLN A 455 -6.19 25.55 16.33
CA GLN A 455 -7.55 25.87 16.74
C GLN A 455 -8.26 26.85 15.80
#